data_AF-A0A919FQD3-F1
#
_entry.id   AF-A0A919FQD3-F1
#
_cell.length_a   1.000
_cell.length_b   1.000
_cell.length_c   1.000
_cell.angle_alpha   90.00
_cell.angle_beta   90.00
_cell.angle_gamma   90.00
#
_symmetry.space_group_name_H-M   'P 1'
#
loop_
_entity.id
_entity.type
_entity.pdbx_description
1 polymer ?
#
loop_
_entity_poly.entity_id
_entity_poly.type
_entity_poly.pdbx_seq_one_letter_code
_entity_poly.pdbx_strand_id
1 'polypeptide(L)'
;MTLLAALLGLLRVLTGELLTSSSGLTAVAAAAALVLLSGVVAGTLATGRLLGARAPAAVRDGTLRRHALRTAFLPQRDPDARGRRRPRAPGAAPAAA
;
A
#
# COMPACT_ATOMS: atom_id res chain seq x y z
N MET A 1 -6.72 -6.93 21.59
CA MET A 1 -7.59 -7.47 22.65
C MET A 1 -8.75 -8.29 22.08
N THR A 2 -9.52 -7.75 21.13
CA THR A 2 -10.65 -8.45 20.47
C THR A 2 -10.23 -9.71 19.70
N LEU A 3 -9.15 -9.64 18.93
CA LEU A 3 -8.61 -10.79 18.18
C LEU A 3 -8.18 -11.95 19.09
N LEU A 4 -7.54 -11.62 20.21
CA LEU A 4 -7.06 -12.60 21.19
C LEU A 4 -8.24 -13.26 21.93
N ALA A 5 -9.28 -12.49 22.27
CA ALA A 5 -10.52 -13.01 22.83
C ALA A 5 -11.27 -13.92 21.83
N ALA A 6 -11.32 -13.55 20.55
CA ALA A 6 -11.91 -14.38 19.50
C ALA A 6 -11.17 -15.71 19.31
N LEU A 7 -9.83 -15.68 19.35
CA LEU A 7 -8.98 -16.87 19.23
C LEU A 7 -9.17 -17.83 20.42
N LEU A 8 -9.24 -17.28 21.64
CA LEU A 8 -9.48 -18.06 22.86
C LEU A 8 -10.89 -18.65 22.88
N GLY A 9 -11.90 -17.90 22.44
CA GLY A 9 -13.27 -18.39 22.29
C GLY A 9 -13.37 -19.54 21.28
N LEU A 10 -12.69 -19.41 20.13
CA LEU A 10 -12.64 -20.46 19.12
C LEU A 10 -11.94 -21.73 19.65
N LEU A 11 -10.81 -21.58 20.35
CA LEU A 11 -10.08 -22.69 20.97
C LEU A 11 -10.94 -23.44 22.01
N ARG A 12 -11.73 -22.70 22.80
CA ARG A 12 -12.68 -23.26 23.79
C ARG A 12 -13.78 -24.09 23.13
N VAL A 13 -14.32 -23.61 22.01
CA VAL A 13 -15.36 -24.34 21.24
C VAL A 13 -14.78 -25.59 20.59
N LEU A 14 -13.60 -25.50 19.96
CA LEU A 14 -12.93 -26.66 19.37
C LEU A 14 -12.62 -27.74 20.40
N THR A 15 -12.09 -27.35 21.57
CA THR A 15 -11.76 -28.31 22.62
C THR A 15 -13.01 -28.93 23.25
N GLY A 16 -14.11 -28.18 23.39
CA GLY A 16 -15.39 -28.74 23.87
C GLY A 16 -16.00 -29.76 22.91
N GLU A 17 -16.16 -29.38 21.64
CA GLU A 17 -16.80 -30.21 20.58
C GLU A 17 -16.02 -31.48 20.24
N LEU A 18 -14.69 -31.42 20.26
CA LEU A 18 -13.81 -32.53 19.92
C LEU A 18 -13.78 -33.61 21.02
N LEU A 19 -14.03 -33.24 22.29
CA LEU A 19 -14.12 -34.20 23.39
C LEU A 19 -15.47 -34.92 23.48
N THR A 20 -16.52 -34.39 22.85
CA THR A 20 -17.90 -34.88 23.05
C THR A 20 -18.56 -35.51 21.82
N SER A 21 -17.99 -35.40 20.60
CA SER A 21 -18.64 -35.96 19.40
C SER A 21 -17.66 -36.56 18.37
N SER A 22 -18.09 -37.63 17.67
CA SER A 22 -17.37 -38.16 16.49
C SER A 22 -17.39 -37.18 15.30
N SER A 23 -18.33 -36.23 15.31
CA SER A 23 -18.44 -35.10 14.37
C SER A 23 -17.40 -34.02 14.63
N GLY A 24 -16.72 -34.01 15.78
CA GLY A 24 -15.79 -32.97 16.19
C GLY A 24 -14.65 -32.74 15.21
N LEU A 25 -14.20 -33.79 14.50
CA LEU A 25 -13.18 -33.64 13.44
C LEU A 25 -13.67 -32.74 12.30
N THR A 26 -14.94 -32.84 11.91
CA THR A 26 -15.52 -32.01 10.85
C THR A 26 -15.70 -30.56 11.30
N ALA A 27 -16.06 -30.36 12.57
CA ALA A 27 -16.15 -29.03 13.17
C ALA A 27 -14.76 -28.36 13.27
N VAL A 28 -13.73 -29.10 13.66
CA VAL A 28 -12.34 -28.63 13.66
C VAL A 28 -11.86 -28.28 12.25
N ALA A 29 -12.15 -29.13 11.27
CA ALA A 29 -11.80 -28.86 9.87
C ALA A 29 -12.49 -27.60 9.32
N ALA A 30 -13.78 -27.42 9.63
CA ALA A 30 -14.54 -26.24 9.22
C ALA A 30 -14.00 -24.95 9.89
N ALA A 31 -13.68 -25.02 11.18
CA ALA A 31 -13.09 -23.89 11.89
C ALA A 31 -11.69 -23.53 11.36
N ALA A 32 -10.85 -24.53 11.09
CA ALA A 32 -9.54 -24.31 10.49
C ALA A 32 -9.66 -23.66 9.10
N ALA A 33 -10.60 -24.10 8.28
CA ALA A 33 -10.88 -23.51 6.97
C ALA A 33 -11.32 -22.03 7.09
N LEU A 34 -12.18 -21.71 8.05
CA LEU A 34 -12.61 -20.34 8.31
C LEU A 34 -11.45 -19.45 8.77
N VAL A 35 -10.58 -19.94 9.64
CA VAL A 35 -9.38 -19.21 10.09
C VAL A 35 -8.46 -18.94 8.90
N LEU A 36 -8.16 -19.94 8.08
CA LEU A 36 -7.33 -19.78 6.88
C LEU A 36 -7.94 -18.76 5.92
N LEU A 37 -9.23 -18.87 5.62
CA LEU A 37 -9.93 -17.94 4.74
C LEU A 37 -9.89 -16.51 5.29
N SER A 38 -10.15 -16.34 6.59
CA SER A 38 -10.07 -15.03 7.23
C SER A 38 -8.67 -14.42 7.16
N GLY A 39 -7.62 -15.25 7.31
CA GLY A 39 -6.22 -14.85 7.17
C GLY A 39 -5.89 -14.40 5.75
N VAL A 40 -6.36 -15.12 4.73
CA VAL A 40 -6.20 -14.74 3.32
C VAL A 40 -6.90 -13.42 3.03
N VAL A 41 -8.15 -13.24 3.48
CA VAL A 41 -8.90 -11.99 3.28
C VAL A 41 -8.23 -10.81 3.99
N ALA A 42 -7.81 -10.98 5.24
CA ALA A 42 -7.10 -9.94 5.97
C ALA A 42 -5.75 -9.58 5.32
N GLY A 43 -5.00 -10.59 4.89
CA GLY A 43 -3.72 -10.42 4.21
C GLY A 43 -3.87 -9.69 2.88
N THR A 44 -4.85 -10.07 2.05
CA THR A 44 -5.13 -9.42 0.76
C THR A 44 -5.59 -7.97 0.92
N LEU A 45 -6.41 -7.68 1.94
CA LEU A 45 -6.80 -6.29 2.25
C LEU A 45 -5.62 -5.46 2.75
N ALA A 46 -4.76 -6.02 3.60
CA ALA A 46 -3.58 -5.34 4.12
C ALA A 46 -2.57 -5.03 3.00
N THR A 47 -2.28 -6.01 2.13
CA THR A 47 -1.40 -5.81 0.97
C THR A 47 -2.02 -4.85 -0.03
N GLY A 48 -3.33 -4.96 -0.33
CA GLY A 48 -4.05 -4.03 -1.18
C GLY A 48 -3.98 -2.58 -0.67
N ARG A 49 -4.13 -2.37 0.64
CA ARG A 49 -3.96 -1.05 1.27
C ARG A 49 -2.53 -0.54 1.19
N LEU A 50 -1.54 -1.39 1.44
CA LEU A 50 -0.13 -1.00 1.40
C LEU A 50 0.31 -0.63 -0.03
N LEU A 51 -0.09 -1.45 -1.01
CA LEU A 51 0.18 -1.21 -2.43
C LEU A 51 -0.62 0.00 -2.94
N GLY A 52 -1.89 0.13 -2.56
CA GLY A 52 -2.74 1.26 -2.89
C GLY A 52 -2.25 2.58 -2.29
N ALA A 53 -1.78 2.59 -1.04
CA ALA A 53 -1.17 3.76 -0.41
C ALA A 53 0.11 4.20 -1.13
N ARG A 54 0.85 3.26 -1.71
CA ARG A 54 2.03 3.55 -2.54
C ARG A 54 1.69 3.87 -3.99
N ALA A 55 0.45 3.65 -4.44
CA ALA A 55 0.08 3.80 -5.84
C ALA A 55 0.31 5.24 -6.37
N PRO A 56 -0.08 6.32 -5.67
CA PRO A 56 0.19 7.68 -6.16
C PRO A 56 1.69 7.98 -6.33
N ALA A 57 2.50 7.56 -5.35
CA ALA A 57 3.95 7.74 -5.39
C ALA A 57 4.60 6.88 -6.48
N ALA A 58 4.21 5.61 -6.61
CA ALA A 58 4.73 4.70 -7.64
C ALA A 58 4.36 5.16 -9.06
N VAL A 59 3.14 5.69 -9.25
CA VAL A 59 2.71 6.29 -10.52
C VAL A 59 3.56 7.52 -10.83
N ARG A 60 3.73 8.44 -9.87
CA ARG A 60 4.57 9.64 -10.03
C ARG A 60 6.03 9.30 -10.35
N ASP A 61 6.63 8.37 -9.62
CA ASP A 61 8.02 7.96 -9.87
C ASP A 61 8.16 7.26 -11.22
N GLY A 62 7.18 6.43 -11.59
CA GLY A 62 7.14 5.77 -12.88
C GLY A 62 6.95 6.74 -14.06
N THR A 63 6.18 7.82 -13.89
CA THR A 63 6.04 8.86 -14.92
C THR A 63 7.31 9.71 -15.01
N LEU A 64 7.86 10.17 -13.89
CA LEU A 64 9.12 10.92 -13.86
C LEU A 64 10.28 10.12 -14.47
N ARG A 65 10.39 8.83 -14.16
CA ARG A 65 11.43 7.96 -14.74
C ARG A 65 11.24 7.74 -16.24
N ARG A 66 10.00 7.58 -16.70
CA ARG A 66 9.68 7.51 -18.13
C ARG A 66 9.99 8.81 -18.87
N HIS A 67 9.70 9.96 -18.24
CA HIS A 67 10.13 11.24 -18.78
C HIS A 67 11.66 11.30 -18.84
N ALA A 68 12.39 11.07 -17.74
CA ALA A 68 13.86 11.09 -17.72
C ALA A 68 14.53 10.15 -18.74
N LEU A 69 13.92 9.00 -19.05
CA LEU A 69 14.43 8.09 -20.09
C LEU A 69 14.16 8.59 -21.52
N ARG A 70 13.00 9.25 -21.75
CA ARG A 70 12.59 9.74 -23.08
C ARG A 70 13.16 11.12 -23.39
N THR A 71 13.22 11.96 -22.38
CA THR A 71 13.93 13.23 -22.37
C THR A 71 15.21 12.94 -21.60
N ALA A 72 16.27 12.52 -22.29
CA ALA A 72 17.61 12.69 -21.78
C ALA A 72 17.84 14.21 -21.63
N PHE A 73 17.25 14.81 -20.60
CA PHE A 73 17.53 16.17 -20.21
C PHE A 73 19.01 16.11 -19.85
N LEU A 74 19.83 16.81 -20.64
CA LEU A 74 21.13 17.25 -20.16
C LEU A 74 20.92 17.74 -18.72
N PRO A 75 21.78 17.34 -17.76
CA PRO A 75 21.73 17.87 -16.41
C PRO A 75 21.46 19.36 -16.50
N GLN A 76 20.36 19.83 -15.91
CA GLN A 76 19.96 21.23 -16.03
C GLN A 76 21.16 22.07 -15.63
N ARG A 77 21.75 22.77 -16.60
CA ARG A 77 22.91 23.63 -16.34
C ARG A 77 22.43 24.68 -15.35
N ASP A 78 23.14 24.77 -14.24
CA ASP A 78 22.88 25.77 -13.22
C ASP A 78 22.68 27.14 -13.90
N PRO A 79 21.47 27.72 -13.82
CA PRO A 79 21.19 29.01 -14.43
C PRO A 79 22.04 30.12 -13.84
N ASP A 80 22.63 29.90 -12.64
CA ASP A 80 23.54 30.81 -11.97
C ASP A 80 25.03 30.51 -12.20
N ALA A 81 25.37 29.56 -13.09
CA ALA A 81 26.75 29.28 -13.45
C ALA A 81 27.46 30.52 -14.02
N ARG A 82 28.69 30.78 -13.54
CA ARG A 82 29.52 31.94 -13.92
C ARG A 82 29.65 32.03 -15.45
N GLY A 83 29.26 33.17 -16.02
CA GLY A 83 29.32 33.43 -17.46
C GLY A 83 27.99 33.26 -18.21
N ARG A 84 26.90 32.87 -17.54
CA ARG A 84 25.56 32.88 -18.14
C ARG A 84 24.76 34.11 -17.71
N ARG A 85 24.18 34.82 -18.68
CA ARG A 85 23.18 35.86 -18.38
C ARG A 85 21.93 35.17 -17.85
N ARG A 86 21.46 35.58 -16.66
CA ARG A 86 20.17 35.16 -16.13
C ARG A 86 19.08 35.40 -17.18
N PRO A 87 18.24 34.41 -17.52
CA PRO A 87 17.03 34.66 -18.28
C PRO A 87 16.26 35.78 -17.58
N ARG A 88 16.05 36.90 -18.26
CA ARG A 88 15.23 37.98 -17.69
C ARG A 88 13.82 37.41 -17.54
N ALA A 89 13.28 37.50 -16.33
CA ALA A 89 11.89 37.16 -16.09
C ALA A 89 11.02 37.88 -17.14
N PRO A 90 9.98 37.24 -17.70
CA PRO A 90 9.00 37.93 -18.53
C PRO A 90 8.62 39.21 -17.79
N GLY A 91 8.88 40.37 -18.40
CA GLY A 91 8.65 41.66 -17.74
C GLY A 91 7.23 41.67 -17.22
N ALA A 92 7.08 41.86 -15.91
CA ALA A 92 5.76 41.94 -15.30
C ALA A 92 4.99 43.05 -16.04
N ALA A 93 3.99 42.66 -16.83
CA ALA A 93 3.06 43.62 -17.36
C ALA A 93 2.44 44.34 -16.15
N PRO A 94 2.34 45.69 -16.17
CA PRO A 94 1.75 46.41 -15.05
C PRO A 94 0.36 45.83 -14.78
N ALA A 95 0.10 45.50 -13.52
CA ALA A 95 -1.25 45.13 -13.10
C ALA A 95 -2.17 46.31 -13.42
N ALA A 96 -3.19 46.07 -14.24
CA ALA A 96 -4.21 47.08 -14.54
C ALA A 96 -4.81 47.60 -13.23
N ALA A 97 -4.91 48.92 -13.10
CA ALA A 97 -5.49 49.62 -11.95
C ALA A 97 -7.01 49.53 -11.96
#